data_AF-A0AAP5MD63-F1
#
_entry.id   AF-A0AAP5MD63-F1
#
_cell.length_a   1.000
_cell.length_b   1.000
_cell.length_c   1.000
_cell.angle_alpha   90.00
_cell.angle_beta   90.00
_cell.angle_gamma   90.00
#
_symmetry.space_group_name_H-M   'P 1'
#
loop_
_entity.id
_entity.type
_entity.pdbx_description
1 polymer ?
#
loop_
_entity_poly.entity_id
_entity_poly.type
_entity_poly.pdbx_seq_one_letter_code
_entity_poly.pdbx_strand_id
1 'polypeptide(L)'
;MIKILFLSADPTDTARLRLQREFRDIEQKLQQSRYQENFELKPALSTRPGDLIQAIVSFDPHIVHFCGHGTTTGKLCLEDESGETLPVDSEALAALFKLVADQVECVVLNFCCSEIQAQAIVQHIPFVIGMRQAITDQEAIAFAIGFYTGIGANRSIEYAFEAGCVQIQLQGIAQLTTPVILRKEDQNPPSVYIERAGIEQQCYEEVMQPGSLIRIKAPDKMGKTSLMNRIVTYAIGHNYQTVTLSFDGLVNQTVTSDLERFLKSFCIAVGDNLNLPNKLNEYWDNERSSIHNKSSTAISKSTRYFEKYLLASTARPLVLALNNVDLVFEQRELGSDFCSMLRGWNEKAKQGDSSSKIWRKLRLIIAHSTEYYASLDINTSPLGNLPLVVDLPEFTLEQVQVLVQRRGRNLTTHEIEQLMDMIGGHPFLLVLACNHIALYQITLETLLEVAPTLEGPFSNHLRELLNTLSQNYELKIAFIRVINSNEPVNVNPNIARLLQRLGIIKFQGNLAEPRCQLYRQYFGDFLQS
;
A
#
# COMPACT_ATOMS: atom_id res chain seq x y z
N MET A 1 -3.58 -30.99 -5.60
CA MET A 1 -3.80 -31.49 -4.22
C MET A 1 -3.74 -30.28 -3.31
N ILE A 2 -4.82 -29.99 -2.59
CA ILE A 2 -4.95 -28.88 -1.64
C ILE A 2 -4.31 -29.31 -0.33
N LYS A 3 -3.28 -28.59 0.09
CA LYS A 3 -2.56 -28.82 1.34
C LYS A 3 -3.08 -27.90 2.44
N ILE A 4 -3.42 -28.47 3.59
CA ILE A 4 -4.01 -27.76 4.72
C ILE A 4 -3.09 -27.94 5.93
N LEU A 5 -2.53 -26.84 6.43
CA LEU A 5 -1.73 -26.84 7.64
C LEU A 5 -2.60 -26.45 8.82
N PHE A 6 -2.79 -27.38 9.76
CA PHE A 6 -3.54 -27.17 10.99
C PHE A 6 -2.56 -26.83 12.11
N LEU A 7 -2.55 -25.56 12.52
CA LEU A 7 -1.72 -25.03 13.59
C LEU A 7 -2.56 -24.86 14.85
N SER A 8 -2.03 -25.36 15.96
CA SER A 8 -2.69 -25.23 17.27
C SER A 8 -1.70 -24.93 18.38
N ALA A 9 -2.15 -24.17 19.37
CA ALA A 9 -1.44 -23.95 20.64
C ALA A 9 -2.46 -24.07 21.80
N ASP A 10 -2.07 -24.78 22.86
CA ASP A 10 -2.89 -24.96 24.08
C ASP A 10 -2.02 -24.66 25.31
N PRO A 11 -1.65 -23.37 25.52
CA PRO A 11 -0.77 -22.99 26.62
C PRO A 11 -1.31 -23.42 27.98
N THR A 12 -0.41 -23.89 28.84
CA THR A 12 -0.75 -24.54 30.11
C THR A 12 -1.42 -23.62 31.13
N ASP A 13 -1.28 -22.31 30.96
CA ASP A 13 -1.86 -21.24 31.78
C ASP A 13 -3.25 -20.77 31.29
N THR A 14 -3.81 -21.41 30.27
CA THR A 14 -5.11 -21.06 29.69
C THR A 14 -6.18 -22.16 29.89
N ALA A 15 -7.43 -21.82 29.63
CA ALA A 15 -8.52 -22.79 29.67
C ALA A 15 -8.36 -23.82 28.54
N ARG A 16 -8.43 -25.11 28.86
CA ARG A 16 -8.30 -26.18 27.86
C ARG A 16 -9.33 -26.08 26.73
N LEU A 17 -8.87 -26.11 25.49
CA LEU A 17 -9.70 -26.21 24.30
C LEU A 17 -9.74 -27.64 23.75
N ARG A 18 -10.76 -27.97 22.95
CA ARG A 18 -10.90 -29.31 22.35
C ARG A 18 -10.24 -29.37 20.96
N LEU A 19 -9.01 -28.87 20.85
CA LEU A 19 -8.29 -28.72 19.56
C LEU A 19 -8.07 -30.06 18.84
N GLN A 20 -7.82 -31.15 19.57
CA GLN A 20 -7.72 -32.50 19.00
C GLN A 20 -9.04 -32.97 18.40
N ARG A 21 -10.17 -32.59 19.00
CA ARG A 21 -11.48 -32.90 18.45
C ARG A 21 -11.72 -32.11 17.17
N GLU A 22 -11.36 -30.82 17.17
CA GLU A 22 -11.46 -29.99 15.97
C GLU A 22 -10.68 -30.61 14.81
N PHE A 23 -9.40 -30.96 15.01
CA PHE A 23 -8.57 -31.61 14.01
C PHE A 23 -9.22 -32.90 13.46
N ARG A 24 -9.63 -33.80 14.37
CA ARG A 24 -10.23 -35.09 13.98
C ARG A 24 -11.54 -34.89 13.21
N ASP A 25 -12.37 -33.94 13.64
CA ASP A 25 -13.67 -33.70 13.00
C ASP A 25 -13.45 -33.08 11.59
N ILE A 26 -12.43 -32.24 11.40
CA ILE A 26 -11.99 -31.75 10.07
C ILE A 26 -11.49 -32.90 9.19
N GLU A 27 -10.56 -33.71 9.72
CA GLU A 27 -9.97 -34.84 9.00
C GLU A 27 -11.07 -35.80 8.50
N GLN A 28 -12.03 -36.12 9.37
CA GLN A 28 -13.17 -36.95 9.02
C GLN A 28 -13.99 -36.37 7.87
N LYS A 29 -14.23 -35.04 7.84
CA LYS A 29 -15.00 -34.40 6.75
C LYS A 29 -14.27 -34.45 5.42
N LEU A 30 -12.95 -34.28 5.43
CA LEU A 30 -12.13 -34.39 4.22
C LEU A 30 -12.08 -35.83 3.71
N GLN A 31 -11.92 -36.83 4.60
CA GLN A 31 -11.91 -38.25 4.24
C GLN A 31 -13.28 -38.76 3.74
N GLN A 32 -14.38 -38.24 4.29
CA GLN A 32 -15.74 -38.59 3.83
C GLN A 32 -16.14 -37.88 2.52
N SER A 33 -15.29 -36.97 2.02
CA SER A 33 -15.60 -36.22 0.81
C SER A 33 -15.43 -37.05 -0.45
N ARG A 34 -16.15 -36.68 -1.51
CA ARG A 34 -16.05 -37.34 -2.83
C ARG A 34 -14.65 -37.23 -3.45
N TYR A 35 -13.85 -36.27 -2.99
CA TYR A 35 -12.54 -35.91 -3.53
C TYR A 35 -11.44 -36.06 -2.47
N GLN A 36 -11.57 -37.03 -1.57
CA GLN A 36 -10.66 -37.21 -0.43
C GLN A 36 -9.18 -37.24 -0.83
N GLU A 37 -8.85 -37.87 -1.97
CA GLU A 37 -7.48 -37.95 -2.50
C GLU A 37 -6.88 -36.60 -2.93
N ASN A 38 -7.69 -35.54 -3.00
CA ASN A 38 -7.23 -34.20 -3.33
C ASN A 38 -6.74 -33.40 -2.12
N PHE A 39 -6.84 -33.92 -0.89
CA PHE A 39 -6.51 -33.17 0.33
C PHE A 39 -5.37 -33.82 1.12
N GLU A 40 -4.46 -32.98 1.61
CA GLU A 40 -3.44 -33.36 2.59
C GLU A 40 -3.59 -32.45 3.82
N LEU A 41 -4.00 -33.02 4.95
CA LEU A 41 -4.15 -32.30 6.22
C LEU A 41 -2.96 -32.66 7.13
N LYS A 42 -2.18 -31.65 7.54
CA LYS A 42 -1.02 -31.84 8.42
C LYS A 42 -1.18 -31.05 9.72
N PRO A 43 -1.12 -31.71 10.89
CA PRO A 43 -1.10 -31.01 12.17
C PRO A 43 0.30 -30.49 12.51
N ALA A 44 0.38 -29.30 13.07
CA ALA A 44 1.48 -28.83 13.91
C ALA A 44 0.86 -28.35 15.24
N LEU A 45 1.13 -29.13 16.29
CA LEU A 45 0.56 -28.95 17.63
C LEU A 45 1.58 -28.25 18.54
N SER A 46 1.10 -27.63 19.62
CA SER A 46 1.95 -26.89 20.57
C SER A 46 2.89 -25.89 19.88
N THR A 47 2.30 -25.12 18.97
CA THR A 47 3.06 -24.27 18.05
C THR A 47 3.67 -23.09 18.78
N ARG A 48 4.97 -22.87 18.59
CA ARG A 48 5.70 -21.69 19.07
C ARG A 48 5.93 -20.70 17.94
N PRO A 49 6.20 -19.41 18.21
CA PRO A 49 6.47 -18.43 17.15
C PRO A 49 7.60 -18.85 16.19
N GLY A 50 8.65 -19.49 16.72
CA GLY A 50 9.79 -19.97 15.93
C GLY A 50 9.44 -21.08 14.94
N ASP A 51 8.37 -21.84 15.20
CA ASP A 51 7.96 -22.97 14.37
C ASP A 51 7.18 -22.53 13.13
N LEU A 52 6.51 -21.37 13.19
CA LEU A 52 5.55 -20.93 12.18
C LEU A 52 6.13 -20.86 10.77
N ILE A 53 7.26 -20.15 10.62
CA ILE A 53 7.90 -19.96 9.31
C ILE A 53 8.29 -21.31 8.74
N GLN A 54 8.95 -22.15 9.54
CA GLN A 54 9.42 -23.45 9.09
C GLN A 54 8.24 -24.38 8.75
N ALA A 55 7.19 -24.41 9.56
CA ALA A 55 6.02 -25.24 9.33
C ALA A 55 5.32 -24.87 8.01
N ILE A 56 5.12 -23.58 7.75
CA ILE A 56 4.47 -23.10 6.51
C ILE A 56 5.38 -23.35 5.31
N VAL A 57 6.63 -22.87 5.34
CA VAL A 57 7.55 -22.97 4.20
C VAL A 57 7.88 -24.42 3.84
N SER A 58 8.04 -25.31 4.83
CA SER A 58 8.38 -26.71 4.54
C SER A 58 7.21 -27.52 4.01
N PHE A 59 5.98 -27.17 4.39
CA PHE A 59 4.78 -27.90 3.98
C PHE A 59 4.16 -27.36 2.70
N ASP A 60 4.32 -26.06 2.44
CA ASP A 60 3.77 -25.34 1.29
C ASP A 60 2.22 -25.45 1.22
N PRO A 61 1.50 -24.97 2.26
CA PRO A 61 0.05 -25.11 2.35
C PRO A 61 -0.70 -24.10 1.46
N HIS A 62 -1.85 -24.53 0.93
CA HIS A 62 -2.84 -23.66 0.30
C HIS A 62 -3.74 -23.01 1.36
N ILE A 63 -4.04 -23.75 2.44
CA ILE A 63 -4.87 -23.26 3.55
C ILE A 63 -4.08 -23.39 4.86
N VAL A 64 -4.01 -22.31 5.63
CA VAL A 64 -3.48 -22.33 7.00
C VAL A 64 -4.62 -22.11 7.99
N HIS A 65 -4.83 -23.07 8.89
CA HIS A 65 -5.86 -23.02 9.92
C HIS A 65 -5.22 -22.90 11.29
N PHE A 66 -5.45 -21.77 11.95
CA PHE A 66 -5.06 -21.54 13.33
C PHE A 66 -6.25 -21.77 14.25
N CYS A 67 -6.07 -22.58 15.28
CA CYS A 67 -7.02 -22.76 16.37
C CYS A 67 -6.29 -22.64 17.71
N GLY A 68 -6.93 -22.01 18.70
CA GLY A 68 -6.29 -21.74 19.98
C GLY A 68 -6.94 -20.56 20.68
N HIS A 69 -6.17 -19.89 21.53
CA HIS A 69 -6.66 -18.73 22.29
C HIS A 69 -6.33 -17.41 21.59
N GLY A 70 -7.23 -16.45 21.81
CA GLY A 70 -7.02 -15.05 21.50
C GLY A 70 -7.01 -14.22 22.77
N THR A 71 -6.18 -13.18 22.83
CA THR A 71 -6.29 -12.17 23.88
C THR A 71 -7.56 -11.33 23.68
N THR A 72 -7.97 -10.57 24.70
CA THR A 72 -9.07 -9.58 24.57
C THR A 72 -8.77 -8.50 23.52
N THR A 73 -7.49 -8.25 23.25
CA THR A 73 -7.00 -7.34 22.20
C THR A 73 -6.86 -8.04 20.83
N GLY A 74 -7.28 -9.29 20.72
CA GLY A 74 -7.29 -10.04 19.46
C GLY A 74 -5.93 -10.57 19.02
N LYS A 75 -4.94 -10.71 19.90
CA LYS A 75 -3.62 -11.32 19.61
C LYS A 75 -3.68 -12.84 19.70
N LEU A 76 -2.90 -13.53 18.86
CA LEU A 76 -2.86 -14.99 18.80
C LEU A 76 -1.97 -15.47 19.94
N CYS A 77 -2.48 -16.34 20.80
CA CYS A 77 -1.70 -16.95 21.86
C CYS A 77 -1.00 -18.22 21.34
N LEU A 78 0.32 -18.20 21.30
CA LEU A 78 1.17 -19.37 21.04
C LEU A 78 1.85 -19.83 22.33
N GLU A 79 2.56 -20.94 22.27
CA GLU A 79 3.39 -21.40 23.39
C GLU A 79 4.78 -20.73 23.35
N ASP A 80 5.30 -20.39 24.52
CA ASP A 80 6.72 -20.11 24.69
C ASP A 80 7.53 -21.40 24.98
N GLU A 81 8.81 -21.23 25.31
CA GLU A 81 9.70 -22.35 25.64
C GLU A 81 9.28 -23.14 26.89
N SER A 82 8.49 -22.52 27.77
CA SER A 82 7.96 -23.13 29.00
C SER A 82 6.56 -23.74 28.82
N GLY A 83 5.92 -23.53 27.66
CA GLY A 83 4.54 -23.95 27.40
C GLY A 83 3.49 -23.01 27.98
N GLU A 84 3.87 -21.78 28.32
CA GLU A 84 2.97 -20.71 28.76
C GLU A 84 2.59 -19.80 27.59
N THR A 85 1.61 -18.93 27.82
CA THR A 85 1.03 -18.07 26.79
C THR A 85 2.00 -17.00 26.30
N LEU A 86 2.25 -16.97 25.00
CA LEU A 86 2.96 -15.91 24.29
C LEU A 86 2.07 -15.25 23.23
N PRO A 87 1.57 -14.04 23.47
CA PRO A 87 0.78 -13.30 22.49
C PRO A 87 1.62 -12.83 21.31
N VAL A 88 1.13 -13.05 20.08
CA VAL A 88 1.76 -12.61 18.83
C VAL A 88 0.95 -11.48 18.19
N ASP A 89 1.66 -10.44 17.79
CA ASP A 89 1.09 -9.23 17.19
C ASP A 89 0.66 -9.42 15.73
N SER A 90 -0.35 -8.63 15.33
CA SER A 90 -0.92 -8.65 13.98
C SER A 90 0.11 -8.29 12.90
N GLU A 91 1.04 -7.39 13.22
CA GLU A 91 2.12 -6.94 12.35
C GLU A 91 3.12 -8.06 12.06
N ALA A 92 3.43 -8.88 13.07
CA ALA A 92 4.33 -10.02 12.91
C ALA A 92 3.70 -11.09 12.00
N LEU A 93 2.40 -11.36 12.18
CA LEU A 93 1.67 -12.31 11.33
C LEU A 93 1.46 -11.79 9.92
N ALA A 94 1.20 -10.49 9.74
CA ALA A 94 1.15 -9.88 8.42
C ALA A 94 2.50 -10.00 7.70
N ALA A 95 3.61 -9.74 8.39
CA ALA A 95 4.96 -9.92 7.84
C ALA A 95 5.25 -11.38 7.45
N LEU A 96 4.82 -12.34 8.28
CA LEU A 96 4.89 -13.76 7.97
C LEU A 96 4.11 -14.10 6.69
N PHE A 97 2.84 -13.71 6.61
CA PHE A 97 2.01 -14.04 5.46
C PHE A 97 2.37 -13.27 4.20
N LYS A 98 3.01 -12.12 4.32
CA LYS A 98 3.65 -11.43 3.19
C LYS A 98 4.77 -12.26 2.57
N LEU A 99 5.53 -13.00 3.38
CA LEU A 99 6.65 -13.85 2.92
C LEU A 99 6.16 -15.06 2.10
N VAL A 100 4.96 -15.57 2.40
CA VAL A 100 4.37 -16.79 1.80
C VAL A 100 3.13 -16.50 0.97
N ALA A 101 2.98 -15.25 0.51
CA ALA A 101 1.76 -14.77 -0.16
C ALA A 101 1.49 -15.44 -1.52
N ASP A 102 2.50 -16.07 -2.11
CA ASP A 102 2.42 -16.83 -3.35
C ASP A 102 1.98 -18.28 -3.15
N GLN A 103 1.97 -18.77 -1.90
CA GLN A 103 1.69 -20.17 -1.54
C GLN A 103 0.29 -20.32 -0.93
N VAL A 104 -0.09 -19.39 -0.04
CA VAL A 104 -1.31 -19.48 0.76
C VAL A 104 -2.47 -18.76 0.09
N GLU A 105 -3.58 -19.46 -0.13
CA GLU A 105 -4.81 -18.93 -0.71
C GLU A 105 -5.81 -18.47 0.38
N CYS A 106 -5.86 -19.19 1.49
CA CYS A 106 -6.79 -18.91 2.60
C CYS A 106 -6.13 -19.08 3.96
N VAL A 107 -6.40 -18.14 4.88
CA VAL A 107 -6.04 -18.27 6.31
C VAL A 107 -7.32 -18.29 7.15
N VAL A 108 -7.45 -19.26 8.05
CA VAL A 108 -8.57 -19.38 8.99
C VAL A 108 -8.05 -19.14 10.40
N LEU A 109 -8.45 -18.03 11.03
CA LEU A 109 -8.10 -17.67 12.40
C LEU A 109 -9.25 -18.02 13.35
N ASN A 110 -9.34 -19.29 13.73
CA ASN A 110 -10.43 -19.86 14.52
C ASN A 110 -10.20 -19.67 16.04
N PHE A 111 -10.12 -18.42 16.49
CA PHE A 111 -10.00 -18.03 17.90
C PHE A 111 -10.64 -16.66 18.14
N CYS A 112 -10.90 -16.33 19.41
CA CYS A 112 -11.61 -15.12 19.81
C CYS A 112 -10.98 -13.82 19.29
N CYS A 113 -11.83 -12.89 18.84
CA CYS A 113 -11.44 -11.52 18.45
C CYS A 113 -10.32 -11.44 17.39
N SER A 114 -10.19 -12.45 16.52
CA SER A 114 -9.13 -12.55 15.52
C SER A 114 -9.31 -11.63 14.30
N GLU A 115 -10.39 -10.85 14.20
CA GLU A 115 -10.64 -9.93 13.07
C GLU A 115 -9.49 -8.92 12.87
N ILE A 116 -8.88 -8.42 13.95
CA ILE A 116 -7.75 -7.47 13.87
C ILE A 116 -6.56 -8.09 13.13
N GLN A 117 -6.25 -9.35 13.41
CA GLN A 117 -5.21 -10.08 12.67
C GLN A 117 -5.64 -10.38 11.24
N ALA A 118 -6.91 -10.73 11.04
CA ALA A 118 -7.43 -10.98 9.71
C ALA A 118 -7.26 -9.76 8.79
N GLN A 119 -7.52 -8.56 9.32
CA GLN A 119 -7.34 -7.28 8.61
C GLN A 119 -5.88 -7.01 8.22
N ALA A 120 -4.92 -7.42 9.06
CA ALA A 120 -3.51 -7.27 8.77
C ALA A 120 -3.05 -8.27 7.68
N ILE A 121 -3.52 -9.53 7.75
CA ILE A 121 -3.10 -10.61 6.84
C ILE A 121 -3.74 -10.48 5.45
N VAL A 122 -5.00 -10.01 5.36
CA VAL A 122 -5.73 -9.94 4.08
C VAL A 122 -5.11 -8.95 3.08
N GLN A 123 -4.21 -8.08 3.53
CA GLN A 123 -3.37 -7.25 2.65
C GLN A 123 -2.48 -8.10 1.73
N HIS A 124 -2.18 -9.34 2.13
CA HIS A 124 -1.27 -10.24 1.46
C HIS A 124 -1.97 -11.48 0.90
N ILE A 125 -2.91 -12.07 1.64
CA ILE A 125 -3.58 -13.34 1.28
C ILE A 125 -4.96 -13.09 0.66
N PRO A 126 -5.37 -13.81 -0.41
CA PRO A 126 -6.66 -13.63 -1.08
C PRO A 126 -7.87 -13.67 -0.13
N PHE A 127 -7.93 -14.67 0.76
CA PHE A 127 -9.01 -14.86 1.72
C PHE A 127 -8.46 -15.00 3.15
N VAL A 128 -9.04 -14.26 4.08
CA VAL A 128 -8.75 -14.44 5.50
C VAL A 128 -10.04 -14.46 6.29
N ILE A 129 -10.23 -15.52 7.07
CA ILE A 129 -11.37 -15.72 7.95
C ILE A 129 -10.93 -15.42 9.37
N GLY A 130 -11.69 -14.59 10.08
CA GLY A 130 -11.47 -14.28 11.50
C GLY A 130 -12.77 -14.22 12.28
N MET A 131 -12.67 -13.87 13.55
CA MET A 131 -13.79 -13.76 14.49
C MET A 131 -13.89 -12.34 15.02
N ARG A 132 -15.03 -11.67 14.84
CA ARG A 132 -15.28 -10.30 15.33
C ARG A 132 -15.26 -10.19 16.85
N GLN A 133 -15.70 -11.25 17.50
CA GLN A 133 -15.96 -11.29 18.94
C GLN A 133 -15.53 -12.64 19.51
N ALA A 134 -15.77 -12.84 20.80
CA ALA A 134 -15.54 -14.13 21.44
C ALA A 134 -16.34 -15.23 20.73
N ILE A 135 -15.69 -16.37 20.50
CA ILE A 135 -16.30 -17.58 19.95
C ILE A 135 -16.13 -18.70 20.98
N THR A 136 -17.18 -19.46 21.23
CA THR A 136 -17.09 -20.63 22.10
C THR A 136 -16.40 -21.78 21.35
N ASP A 137 -15.74 -22.67 22.09
CA ASP A 137 -15.07 -23.84 21.53
C ASP A 137 -16.05 -24.75 20.72
N GLN A 138 -17.32 -24.80 21.10
CA GLN A 138 -18.33 -25.54 20.32
C GLN A 138 -18.64 -24.85 18.99
N GLU A 139 -18.76 -23.52 18.96
CA GLU A 139 -18.99 -22.75 17.72
C GLU A 139 -17.78 -22.82 16.80
N ALA A 140 -16.56 -22.73 17.33
CA ALA A 140 -15.32 -22.84 16.56
C ALA A 140 -15.23 -24.21 15.86
N ILE A 141 -15.53 -25.29 16.57
CA ILE A 141 -15.57 -26.65 15.99
C ILE A 141 -16.70 -26.76 14.96
N ALA A 142 -17.90 -26.23 15.26
CA ALA A 142 -19.02 -26.26 14.31
C ALA A 142 -18.69 -25.51 13.02
N PHE A 143 -18.07 -24.33 13.12
CA PHE A 143 -17.61 -23.55 11.98
C PHE A 143 -16.62 -24.35 11.14
N ALA A 144 -15.57 -24.89 11.75
CA ALA A 144 -14.56 -25.68 11.07
C ALA A 144 -15.17 -26.88 10.33
N ILE A 145 -16.09 -27.62 10.97
CA ILE A 145 -16.80 -28.73 10.34
C ILE A 145 -17.54 -28.29 9.07
N GLY A 146 -18.30 -27.19 9.13
CA GLY A 146 -19.05 -26.69 7.99
C GLY A 146 -18.13 -26.18 6.88
N PHE A 147 -17.08 -25.44 7.26
CA PHE A 147 -16.07 -24.93 6.34
C PHE A 147 -15.42 -26.05 5.54
N TYR A 148 -14.85 -27.05 6.22
CA TYR A 148 -14.19 -28.16 5.53
C TYR A 148 -15.15 -29.14 4.85
N THR A 149 -16.44 -29.15 5.21
CA THR A 149 -17.47 -29.82 4.40
C THR A 149 -17.62 -29.13 3.04
N GLY A 150 -17.62 -27.79 3.01
CA GLY A 150 -17.64 -27.02 1.76
C GLY A 150 -16.38 -27.22 0.91
N ILE A 151 -15.20 -27.15 1.55
CA ILE A 151 -13.91 -27.41 0.89
C ILE A 151 -13.87 -28.85 0.33
N GLY A 152 -14.24 -29.85 1.11
CA GLY A 152 -14.30 -31.25 0.67
C GLY A 152 -15.27 -31.48 -0.49
N ALA A 153 -16.31 -30.65 -0.62
CA ALA A 153 -17.22 -30.66 -1.76
C ALA A 153 -16.67 -29.96 -3.03
N ASN A 154 -15.40 -29.53 -3.01
CA ASN A 154 -14.72 -28.77 -4.06
C ASN A 154 -15.47 -27.47 -4.42
N ARG A 155 -15.96 -26.76 -3.40
CA ARG A 155 -16.61 -25.46 -3.52
C ARG A 155 -15.63 -24.33 -3.21
N SER A 156 -15.99 -23.09 -3.56
CA SER A 156 -15.15 -21.92 -3.30
C SER A 156 -15.00 -21.64 -1.80
N ILE A 157 -14.00 -20.84 -1.43
CA ILE A 157 -13.76 -20.43 -0.04
C ILE A 157 -14.99 -19.70 0.55
N GLU A 158 -15.69 -18.89 -0.24
CA GLU A 158 -16.90 -18.20 0.20
C GLU A 158 -18.04 -19.17 0.51
N TYR A 159 -18.26 -20.15 -0.37
CA TYR A 159 -19.26 -21.19 -0.11
C TYR A 159 -18.89 -21.99 1.14
N ALA A 160 -17.62 -22.32 1.32
CA ALA A 160 -17.13 -23.00 2.51
C ALA A 160 -17.37 -22.14 3.78
N PHE A 161 -17.09 -20.84 3.71
CA PHE A 161 -17.39 -19.90 4.79
C PHE A 161 -18.88 -19.89 5.14
N GLU A 162 -19.76 -19.76 4.14
CA GLU A 162 -21.21 -19.83 4.32
C GLU A 162 -21.65 -21.17 4.94
N ALA A 163 -21.08 -22.29 4.49
CA ALA A 163 -21.34 -23.61 5.06
C ALA A 163 -20.90 -23.71 6.53
N GLY A 164 -19.77 -23.10 6.90
CA GLY A 164 -19.32 -22.95 8.28
C GLY A 164 -20.33 -22.20 9.16
N CYS A 165 -20.79 -21.04 8.67
CA CYS A 165 -21.81 -20.24 9.35
C CYS A 165 -23.14 -21.01 9.51
N VAL A 166 -23.59 -21.69 8.46
CA VAL A 166 -24.81 -22.53 8.51
C VAL A 166 -24.64 -23.69 9.50
N GLN A 167 -23.45 -24.31 9.57
CA GLN A 167 -23.19 -25.39 10.51
C GLN A 167 -23.27 -24.95 11.97
N ILE A 168 -22.86 -23.72 12.30
CA ILE A 168 -23.11 -23.11 13.62
C ILE A 168 -24.62 -23.00 13.89
N GLN A 169 -25.38 -22.48 12.92
CA GLN A 169 -26.83 -22.29 13.06
C GLN A 169 -27.60 -23.60 13.25
N LEU A 170 -27.23 -24.65 12.50
CA LEU A 170 -27.87 -25.95 12.59
C LEU A 170 -27.74 -26.60 13.97
N GLN A 171 -26.74 -26.19 14.76
CA GLN A 171 -26.57 -26.63 16.15
C GLN A 171 -27.38 -25.79 17.16
N GLY A 172 -28.21 -24.85 16.69
CA GLY A 172 -29.01 -23.99 17.55
C GLY A 172 -28.19 -22.94 18.31
N ILE A 173 -26.95 -22.70 17.89
CA ILE A 173 -26.04 -21.75 18.52
C ILE A 173 -26.14 -20.43 17.76
N ALA A 174 -26.82 -19.44 18.34
CA ALA A 174 -27.05 -18.17 17.66
C ALA A 174 -25.87 -17.20 17.87
N GLN A 175 -25.14 -16.89 16.78
CA GLN A 175 -24.74 -15.54 16.36
C GLN A 175 -24.07 -15.59 14.97
N LEU A 176 -24.83 -15.20 13.93
CA LEU A 176 -24.38 -15.06 12.52
C LEU A 176 -23.26 -14.02 12.30
N THR A 177 -22.90 -13.28 13.34
CA THR A 177 -22.00 -12.11 13.26
C THR A 177 -20.58 -12.41 13.75
N THR A 178 -20.31 -13.62 14.28
CA THR A 178 -18.99 -13.94 14.85
C THR A 178 -17.95 -14.21 13.76
N PRO A 179 -18.11 -15.20 12.85
CA PRO A 179 -17.14 -15.41 11.78
C PRO A 179 -17.26 -14.32 10.71
N VAL A 180 -16.13 -13.86 10.20
CA VAL A 180 -16.04 -12.93 9.07
C VAL A 180 -15.08 -13.46 8.03
N ILE A 181 -15.40 -13.22 6.77
CA ILE A 181 -14.49 -13.42 5.64
C ILE A 181 -14.06 -12.05 5.11
N LEU A 182 -12.76 -11.83 5.03
CA LEU A 182 -12.14 -10.67 4.40
C LEU A 182 -11.53 -11.11 3.08
N ARG A 183 -11.83 -10.38 2.00
CA ARG A 183 -11.21 -10.59 0.70
C ARG A 183 -10.19 -9.50 0.43
N LYS A 184 -9.03 -9.88 -0.11
CA LYS A 184 -8.01 -8.92 -0.56
C LYS A 184 -8.56 -7.94 -1.60
N GLU A 185 -9.45 -8.43 -2.47
CA GLU A 185 -10.14 -7.63 -3.47
C GLU A 185 -11.16 -6.66 -2.86
N ASP A 186 -11.81 -7.02 -1.74
CA ASP A 186 -12.77 -6.14 -1.05
C ASP A 186 -12.09 -5.05 -0.21
N GLN A 187 -10.81 -5.25 0.14
CA GLN A 187 -9.96 -4.21 0.73
C GLN A 187 -9.46 -3.20 -0.33
N ASN A 188 -9.41 -3.64 -1.59
CA ASN A 188 -9.06 -2.83 -2.76
C ASN A 188 -10.09 -3.02 -3.87
N PRO A 189 -11.38 -2.66 -3.64
CA PRO A 189 -12.36 -2.70 -4.72
C PRO A 189 -11.81 -1.85 -5.87
N PRO A 190 -12.01 -2.25 -7.14
CA PRO A 190 -11.38 -1.61 -8.29
C PRO A 190 -11.48 -0.10 -8.10
N SER A 191 -10.32 0.53 -7.91
CA SER A 191 -10.29 1.88 -7.36
C SER A 191 -11.14 2.75 -8.26
N VAL A 192 -12.28 3.19 -7.75
CA VAL A 192 -13.13 4.10 -8.50
C VAL A 192 -12.33 5.38 -8.65
N TYR A 193 -11.69 5.54 -9.80
CA TYR A 193 -10.94 6.74 -10.11
C TYR A 193 -11.95 7.87 -10.36
N ILE A 194 -11.74 8.97 -9.67
CA ILE A 194 -12.52 10.20 -9.85
C ILE A 194 -11.66 11.16 -10.65
N GLU A 195 -12.14 11.52 -11.83
CA GLU A 195 -11.44 12.43 -12.72
C GLU A 195 -11.48 13.87 -12.17
N ARG A 196 -10.39 14.59 -12.36
CA ARG A 196 -10.25 15.98 -11.95
C ARG A 196 -10.31 16.87 -13.17
N ALA A 197 -11.34 17.70 -13.25
CA ALA A 197 -11.68 18.56 -14.38
C ALA A 197 -10.47 19.00 -15.24
N GLY A 198 -10.28 18.31 -16.37
CA GLY A 198 -9.27 18.62 -17.40
C GLY A 198 -7.85 18.09 -17.15
N ILE A 199 -7.48 17.69 -15.93
CA ILE A 199 -6.11 17.24 -15.60
C ILE A 199 -5.77 15.94 -16.35
N GLU A 200 -6.66 14.97 -16.34
CA GLU A 200 -6.44 13.69 -17.05
C GLU A 200 -6.27 13.92 -18.54
N GLN A 201 -7.13 14.75 -19.13
CA GLN A 201 -7.11 15.06 -20.56
C GLN A 201 -5.79 15.71 -20.98
N GLN A 202 -5.30 16.69 -20.21
CA GLN A 202 -4.00 17.32 -20.44
C GLN A 202 -2.85 16.30 -20.35
N CYS A 203 -2.89 15.41 -19.36
CA CYS A 203 -1.90 14.35 -19.23
C CYS A 203 -1.93 13.38 -20.42
N TYR A 204 -3.12 13.02 -20.91
CA TYR A 204 -3.29 12.14 -22.06
C TYR A 204 -2.73 12.78 -23.34
N GLU A 205 -3.02 14.05 -23.58
CA GLU A 205 -2.49 14.80 -24.71
C GLU A 205 -0.96 14.90 -24.66
N GLU A 206 -0.40 15.17 -23.49
CA GLU A 206 1.05 15.30 -23.31
C GLU A 206 1.79 13.96 -23.43
N VAL A 207 1.26 12.86 -22.87
CA VAL A 207 1.95 11.55 -22.96
C VAL A 207 2.05 11.05 -24.42
N MET A 208 1.20 11.54 -25.30
CA MET A 208 1.28 11.22 -26.73
C MET A 208 2.43 11.97 -27.43
N GLN A 209 2.84 13.14 -26.93
CA GLN A 209 3.87 13.97 -27.56
C GLN A 209 5.27 13.31 -27.53
N PRO A 210 6.02 13.29 -28.65
CA PRO A 210 7.37 12.75 -28.72
C PRO A 210 8.34 13.35 -27.69
N GLY A 211 8.94 12.50 -26.85
CA GLY A 211 9.90 12.95 -25.84
C GLY A 211 9.27 13.65 -24.64
N SER A 212 7.96 13.51 -24.41
CA SER A 212 7.28 14.26 -23.35
C SER A 212 7.75 13.91 -21.95
N LEU A 213 7.51 14.85 -21.04
CA LEU A 213 7.78 14.71 -19.63
C LEU A 213 6.66 15.37 -18.82
N ILE A 214 5.92 14.54 -18.08
CA ILE A 214 4.83 14.94 -17.20
C ILE A 214 5.32 14.88 -15.76
N ARG A 215 5.21 15.99 -15.03
CA ARG A 215 5.50 16.04 -13.59
C ARG A 215 4.20 16.14 -12.82
N ILE A 216 3.90 15.16 -11.97
CA ILE A 216 2.75 15.14 -11.07
C ILE A 216 3.24 15.48 -9.66
N LYS A 217 2.79 16.62 -9.12
CA LYS A 217 3.14 17.05 -7.77
C LYS A 217 1.90 17.26 -6.91
N ALA A 218 1.96 16.73 -5.69
CA ALA A 218 0.91 16.86 -4.68
C ALA A 218 1.44 16.37 -3.34
N PRO A 219 0.86 16.76 -2.20
CA PRO A 219 1.10 16.09 -0.93
C PRO A 219 0.89 14.57 -0.96
N ASP A 220 1.41 13.89 0.07
CA ASP A 220 1.20 12.47 0.27
C ASP A 220 -0.30 12.12 0.31
N LYS A 221 -0.63 10.93 -0.18
CA LYS A 221 -2.00 10.38 -0.16
C LYS A 221 -3.07 11.21 -0.93
N MET A 222 -2.65 12.08 -1.87
CA MET A 222 -3.53 12.86 -2.77
C MET A 222 -3.89 12.16 -4.10
N GLY A 223 -3.44 10.93 -4.33
CA GLY A 223 -3.78 10.18 -5.55
C GLY A 223 -2.86 10.40 -6.76
N LYS A 224 -1.60 10.82 -6.52
CA LYS A 224 -0.57 10.95 -7.56
C LYS A 224 -0.36 9.64 -8.33
N THR A 225 -0.15 8.54 -7.61
CA THR A 225 0.03 7.20 -8.17
C THR A 225 -1.21 6.75 -8.93
N SER A 226 -2.41 7.10 -8.46
CA SER A 226 -3.67 6.81 -9.17
C SER A 226 -3.75 7.52 -10.53
N LEU A 227 -3.41 8.82 -10.59
CA LEU A 227 -3.34 9.56 -11.86
C LEU A 227 -2.24 8.99 -12.77
N MET A 228 -1.06 8.69 -12.23
CA MET A 228 0.04 8.08 -12.98
C MET A 228 -0.39 6.75 -13.63
N ASN A 229 -1.02 5.86 -12.85
CA ASN A 229 -1.54 4.58 -13.35
C ASN A 229 -2.61 4.78 -14.44
N ARG A 230 -3.42 5.83 -14.31
CA ARG A 230 -4.41 6.18 -15.34
C ARG A 230 -3.76 6.59 -16.66
N ILE A 231 -2.71 7.41 -16.61
CA ILE A 231 -1.94 7.81 -17.80
C ILE A 231 -1.24 6.61 -18.43
N VAL A 232 -0.63 5.74 -17.60
CA VAL A 232 0.00 4.49 -18.07
C VAL A 232 -1.03 3.58 -18.75
N THR A 233 -2.22 3.41 -18.15
CA THR A 233 -3.31 2.63 -18.73
C THR A 233 -3.76 3.19 -20.08
N TYR A 234 -3.88 4.52 -20.19
CA TYR A 234 -4.19 5.20 -21.43
C TYR A 234 -3.12 4.93 -22.51
N ALA A 235 -1.83 5.00 -22.14
CA ALA A 235 -0.72 4.73 -23.06
C ALA A 235 -0.68 3.26 -23.52
N ILE A 236 -0.97 2.29 -22.64
CA ILE A 236 -1.12 0.87 -23.01
C ILE A 236 -2.22 0.73 -24.08
N GLY A 237 -3.37 1.39 -23.88
CA GLY A 237 -4.46 1.40 -24.86
C GLY A 237 -4.07 1.97 -26.23
N HIS A 238 -3.02 2.81 -26.27
CA HIS A 238 -2.44 3.38 -27.50
C HIS A 238 -1.20 2.64 -27.99
N ASN A 239 -1.00 1.40 -27.52
CA ASN A 239 0.07 0.50 -27.96
C ASN A 239 1.50 0.98 -27.59
N TYR A 240 1.65 1.69 -26.48
CA TYR A 240 2.96 2.03 -25.92
C TYR A 240 3.48 0.86 -25.06
N GLN A 241 4.80 0.68 -25.01
CA GLN A 241 5.41 -0.10 -23.94
C GLN A 241 5.47 0.75 -22.68
N THR A 242 5.23 0.16 -21.52
CA THR A 242 5.19 0.91 -20.26
C THR A 242 6.00 0.21 -19.19
N VAL A 243 6.78 0.98 -18.45
CA VAL A 243 7.53 0.54 -17.28
C VAL A 243 7.16 1.47 -16.14
N THR A 244 6.66 0.91 -15.04
CA THR A 244 6.38 1.65 -13.81
C THR A 244 7.36 1.20 -12.74
N LEU A 245 8.14 2.13 -12.19
CA LEU A 245 9.08 1.86 -11.12
C LEU A 245 8.73 2.68 -9.89
N SER A 246 8.64 1.99 -8.75
CA SER A 246 8.63 2.62 -7.44
C SER A 246 10.04 2.57 -6.86
N PHE A 247 10.51 3.67 -6.28
CA PHE A 247 11.82 3.72 -5.64
C PHE A 247 11.85 3.05 -4.25
N ASP A 248 10.70 2.58 -3.76
CA ASP A 248 10.61 1.75 -2.57
C ASP A 248 11.40 0.45 -2.77
N GLY A 249 12.49 0.27 -2.01
CA GLY A 249 13.37 -0.90 -2.11
C GLY A 249 14.52 -0.80 -3.13
N LEU A 250 14.43 0.10 -4.13
CA LEU A 250 15.58 0.46 -4.99
C LEU A 250 16.58 1.37 -4.27
N VAL A 251 16.07 2.16 -3.32
CA VAL A 251 16.84 3.05 -2.47
C VAL A 251 16.99 2.38 -1.10
N ASN A 252 18.20 1.91 -0.78
CA ASN A 252 18.56 1.40 0.56
C ASN A 252 19.81 2.13 1.07
N GLN A 253 20.08 2.09 2.39
CA GLN A 253 21.21 2.81 3.00
C GLN A 253 22.59 2.49 2.38
N THR A 254 22.74 1.35 1.69
CA THR A 254 23.99 0.94 1.01
C THR A 254 24.07 1.32 -0.48
N VAL A 255 22.95 1.72 -1.08
CA VAL A 255 22.82 2.18 -2.49
C VAL A 255 22.73 3.71 -2.55
N THR A 256 22.24 4.37 -1.50
CA THR A 256 22.05 5.83 -1.42
C THR A 256 23.32 6.67 -1.47
N SER A 257 24.48 6.08 -1.14
CA SER A 257 25.78 6.77 -1.13
C SER A 257 26.61 6.59 -2.42
N ASP A 258 26.12 5.81 -3.38
CA ASP A 258 26.84 5.51 -4.62
C ASP A 258 25.92 5.65 -5.85
N LEU A 259 26.05 6.78 -6.54
CA LEU A 259 25.33 7.09 -7.78
C LEU A 259 25.51 5.99 -8.83
N GLU A 260 26.70 5.41 -8.97
CA GLU A 260 26.95 4.38 -9.98
C GLU A 260 26.14 3.13 -9.67
N ARG A 261 26.15 2.68 -8.41
CA ARG A 261 25.37 1.51 -7.97
C ARG A 261 23.87 1.74 -8.12
N PHE A 262 23.40 2.94 -7.79
CA PHE A 262 22.01 3.33 -8.00
C PHE A 262 21.62 3.28 -9.48
N LEU A 263 22.40 3.91 -10.36
CA LEU A 263 22.09 3.94 -11.79
C LEU A 263 22.16 2.55 -12.44
N LYS A 264 23.08 1.68 -12.00
CA LYS A 264 23.10 0.27 -12.43
C LYS A 264 21.81 -0.46 -12.06
N SER A 265 21.38 -0.33 -10.81
CA SER A 265 20.15 -0.94 -10.31
C SER A 265 18.91 -0.42 -11.04
N PHE A 266 18.87 0.89 -11.30
CA PHE A 266 17.84 1.52 -12.10
C PHE A 266 17.79 0.98 -13.54
N CYS A 267 18.93 0.89 -14.22
CA CYS A 267 19.03 0.33 -15.57
C CYS A 267 18.59 -1.13 -15.65
N ILE A 268 18.97 -1.96 -14.66
CA ILE A 268 18.55 -3.36 -14.55
C ILE A 268 17.04 -3.44 -14.38
N ALA A 269 16.49 -2.71 -13.40
CA ALA A 269 15.06 -2.73 -13.12
C ALA A 269 14.21 -2.35 -14.34
N VAL A 270 14.65 -1.35 -15.13
CA VAL A 270 13.96 -0.98 -16.37
C VAL A 270 14.08 -2.09 -17.41
N GLY A 271 15.26 -2.69 -17.58
CA GLY A 271 15.48 -3.80 -18.52
C GLY A 271 14.63 -5.02 -18.21
N ASP A 272 14.55 -5.41 -16.94
CA ASP A 272 13.76 -6.54 -16.45
C ASP A 272 12.27 -6.32 -16.69
N ASN A 273 11.75 -5.11 -16.40
CA ASN A 273 10.34 -4.76 -16.68
C ASN A 273 10.02 -4.74 -18.18
N LEU A 274 11.02 -4.56 -19.04
CA LEU A 274 10.86 -4.67 -20.50
C LEU A 274 10.99 -6.11 -21.01
N ASN A 275 11.24 -7.09 -20.12
CA ASN A 275 11.59 -8.47 -20.47
C ASN A 275 12.80 -8.57 -21.41
N LEU A 276 13.78 -7.68 -21.23
CA LEU A 276 15.03 -7.69 -21.99
C LEU A 276 16.12 -8.41 -21.21
N PRO A 277 17.03 -9.16 -21.87
CA PRO A 277 18.18 -9.75 -21.21
C PRO A 277 19.03 -8.69 -20.50
N ASN A 278 19.56 -9.00 -19.32
CA ASN A 278 20.48 -8.08 -18.66
C ASN A 278 21.82 -8.05 -19.44
N LYS A 279 22.09 -6.92 -20.10
CA LYS A 279 23.33 -6.66 -20.84
C LYS A 279 24.16 -5.54 -20.22
N LEU A 280 23.95 -5.23 -18.95
CA LEU A 280 24.56 -4.06 -18.33
C LEU A 280 26.09 -4.05 -18.48
N ASN A 281 26.75 -5.17 -18.17
CA ASN A 281 28.21 -5.30 -18.25
C ASN A 281 28.76 -4.99 -19.65
N GLU A 282 28.07 -5.43 -20.71
CA GLU A 282 28.48 -5.18 -22.11
C GLU A 282 28.51 -3.68 -22.44
N TYR A 283 27.59 -2.91 -21.86
CA TYR A 283 27.43 -1.48 -22.20
C TYR A 283 28.10 -0.56 -21.19
N TRP A 284 28.31 -1.01 -19.94
CA TRP A 284 28.79 -0.22 -18.82
C TRP A 284 30.32 -0.19 -18.68
N ASP A 285 31.00 -1.28 -19.03
CA ASP A 285 32.46 -1.43 -18.83
C ASP A 285 33.28 -1.11 -20.10
N ASN A 286 32.61 -0.88 -21.22
CA ASN A 286 33.24 -0.67 -22.54
C ASN A 286 33.78 0.76 -22.78
N GLU A 287 33.83 1.64 -21.77
CA GLU A 287 34.44 2.97 -21.89
C GLU A 287 35.89 3.01 -21.34
N ARG A 288 36.86 3.13 -22.25
CA ARG A 288 38.19 3.68 -21.94
C ARG A 288 38.08 5.21 -21.92
N SER A 289 37.70 5.83 -20.80
CA SER A 289 37.74 7.29 -20.67
C SER A 289 38.38 7.76 -19.37
N SER A 290 39.53 8.39 -19.53
CA SER A 290 40.32 9.13 -18.55
C SER A 290 39.71 10.51 -18.24
N ILE A 291 38.53 10.55 -17.60
CA ILE A 291 37.89 11.79 -17.17
C ILE A 291 37.78 11.83 -15.65
N HIS A 292 38.24 12.93 -15.05
CA HIS A 292 38.48 13.12 -13.61
C HIS A 292 37.23 13.32 -12.73
N ASN A 293 36.01 12.95 -13.17
CA ASN A 293 34.81 13.03 -12.33
C ASN A 293 33.90 11.79 -12.48
N LYS A 294 33.82 10.97 -11.43
CA LYS A 294 33.10 9.68 -11.41
C LYS A 294 31.59 9.80 -11.66
N SER A 295 30.94 10.90 -11.22
CA SER A 295 29.48 11.08 -11.36
C SER A 295 29.07 11.28 -12.82
N SER A 296 29.78 12.15 -13.55
CA SER A 296 29.55 12.40 -14.98
C SER A 296 29.68 11.14 -15.84
N THR A 297 30.63 10.26 -15.48
CA THR A 297 30.87 8.98 -16.17
C THR A 297 29.75 7.95 -15.92
N ALA A 298 29.14 7.92 -14.73
CA ALA A 298 28.03 7.00 -14.46
C ALA A 298 26.74 7.44 -15.19
N ILE A 299 26.47 8.75 -15.24
CA ILE A 299 25.33 9.32 -15.96
C ILE A 299 25.47 9.09 -17.47
N SER A 300 26.66 9.28 -18.05
CA SER A 300 26.90 9.02 -19.48
C SER A 300 26.70 7.55 -19.83
N LYS A 301 27.18 6.62 -18.99
CA LYS A 301 27.00 5.18 -19.15
C LYS A 301 25.52 4.77 -19.10
N SER A 302 24.78 5.25 -18.10
CA SER A 302 23.33 5.05 -18.00
C SER A 302 22.59 5.57 -19.24
N THR A 303 22.90 6.80 -19.64
CA THR A 303 22.33 7.44 -20.85
C THR A 303 22.61 6.61 -22.10
N ARG A 304 23.84 6.09 -22.26
CA ARG A 304 24.23 5.22 -23.38
C ARG A 304 23.49 3.89 -23.36
N TYR A 305 23.32 3.28 -22.18
CA TYR A 305 22.56 2.03 -22.03
C TYR A 305 21.11 2.20 -22.47
N PHE A 306 20.46 3.29 -22.04
CA PHE A 306 19.13 3.63 -22.49
C PHE A 306 19.07 3.85 -24.01
N GLU A 307 19.96 4.66 -24.56
CA GLU A 307 19.94 5.01 -25.99
C GLU A 307 20.25 3.81 -26.89
N LYS A 308 21.33 3.07 -26.60
CA LYS A 308 21.87 2.03 -27.49
C LYS A 308 21.28 0.65 -27.26
N TYR A 309 20.68 0.40 -26.10
CA TYR A 309 20.08 -0.89 -25.78
C TYR A 309 18.58 -0.79 -25.55
N LEU A 310 18.12 -0.12 -24.48
CA LEU A 310 16.71 -0.18 -24.08
C LEU A 310 15.78 0.47 -25.12
N LEU A 311 16.07 1.70 -25.57
CA LEU A 311 15.25 2.41 -26.57
C LEU A 311 15.50 1.93 -28.01
N ALA A 312 16.67 1.35 -28.27
CA ALA A 312 17.00 0.77 -29.56
C ALA A 312 16.28 -0.57 -29.78
N SER A 313 16.14 -1.38 -28.72
CA SER A 313 15.50 -2.71 -28.75
C SER A 313 13.98 -2.64 -28.76
N THR A 314 13.39 -1.47 -28.55
CA THR A 314 11.95 -1.25 -28.48
C THR A 314 11.43 -0.68 -29.79
N ALA A 315 10.51 -1.42 -30.43
CA ALA A 315 9.85 -0.98 -31.67
C ALA A 315 8.79 0.10 -31.40
N ARG A 316 8.16 0.03 -30.23
CA ARG A 316 7.09 0.93 -29.77
C ARG A 316 7.68 2.04 -28.88
N PRO A 317 7.03 3.21 -28.76
CA PRO A 317 7.43 4.20 -27.77
C PRO A 317 7.33 3.63 -26.35
N LEU A 318 8.19 4.11 -25.45
CA LEU A 318 8.31 3.66 -24.07
C LEU A 318 7.84 4.77 -23.12
N VAL A 319 6.83 4.48 -22.30
CA VAL A 319 6.49 5.27 -21.12
C VAL A 319 7.24 4.73 -19.92
N LEU A 320 8.08 5.56 -19.31
CA LEU A 320 8.74 5.28 -18.04
C LEU A 320 8.10 6.14 -16.95
N ALA A 321 7.32 5.49 -16.09
CA ALA A 321 6.62 6.10 -14.97
C ALA A 321 7.40 5.87 -13.68
N LEU A 322 7.79 6.95 -13.01
CA LEU A 322 8.63 6.98 -11.83
C LEU A 322 7.80 7.44 -10.63
N ASN A 323 7.63 6.56 -9.65
CA ASN A 323 6.85 6.78 -8.43
C ASN A 323 7.74 6.85 -7.20
N ASN A 324 7.34 7.61 -6.18
CA ASN A 324 8.08 7.79 -4.93
C ASN A 324 9.52 8.33 -5.15
N VAL A 325 9.70 9.19 -6.15
CA VAL A 325 11.03 9.75 -6.51
C VAL A 325 11.60 10.63 -5.39
N ASP A 326 10.75 11.07 -4.47
CA ASP A 326 11.15 11.80 -3.26
C ASP A 326 12.26 11.10 -2.48
N LEU A 327 12.26 9.75 -2.41
CA LEU A 327 13.31 8.96 -1.75
C LEU A 327 14.71 9.20 -2.34
N VAL A 328 14.77 9.50 -3.64
CA VAL A 328 16.02 9.83 -4.34
C VAL A 328 16.34 11.31 -4.16
N PHE A 329 15.33 12.18 -4.24
CA PHE A 329 15.50 13.63 -4.18
C PHE A 329 15.86 14.14 -2.77
N GLU A 330 15.48 13.43 -1.71
CA GLU A 330 15.91 13.69 -0.34
C GLU A 330 17.43 13.54 -0.15
N GLN A 331 18.09 12.74 -1.00
CA GLN A 331 19.54 12.57 -0.99
C GLN A 331 20.18 13.67 -1.84
N ARG A 332 20.79 14.68 -1.22
CA ARG A 332 21.24 15.92 -1.90
C ARG A 332 22.09 15.68 -3.17
N GLU A 333 23.12 14.85 -3.07
CA GLU A 333 24.04 14.58 -4.19
C GLU A 333 23.37 13.71 -5.27
N LEU A 334 22.77 12.59 -4.86
CA LEU A 334 22.10 11.64 -5.74
C LEU A 334 20.91 12.27 -6.49
N GLY A 335 20.08 13.03 -5.77
CA GLY A 335 18.88 13.69 -6.30
C GLY A 335 19.19 14.74 -7.35
N SER A 336 20.24 15.55 -7.13
CA SER A 336 20.69 16.56 -8.11
C SER A 336 21.16 15.90 -9.41
N ASP A 337 22.01 14.89 -9.30
CA ASP A 337 22.59 14.18 -10.45
C ASP A 337 21.52 13.39 -11.23
N PHE A 338 20.62 12.70 -10.53
CA PHE A 338 19.52 11.96 -11.16
C PHE A 338 18.52 12.90 -11.85
N CYS A 339 18.15 14.03 -11.22
CA CYS A 339 17.33 15.06 -11.86
C CYS A 339 17.97 15.59 -13.14
N SER A 340 19.26 15.91 -13.09
CA SER A 340 20.03 16.42 -14.23
C SER A 340 20.00 15.43 -15.39
N MET A 341 20.15 14.13 -15.11
CA MET A 341 20.06 13.07 -16.12
C MET A 341 18.67 13.03 -16.77
N LEU A 342 17.58 13.00 -15.99
CA LEU A 342 16.21 12.94 -16.53
C LEU A 342 15.89 14.16 -17.41
N ARG A 343 16.36 15.35 -16.99
CA ARG A 343 16.25 16.56 -17.80
C ARG A 343 17.05 16.46 -19.09
N GLY A 344 18.29 15.99 -19.03
CA GLY A 344 19.14 15.78 -20.20
C GLY A 344 18.51 14.84 -21.22
N TRP A 345 17.78 13.81 -20.77
CA TRP A 345 17.02 12.91 -21.64
C TRP A 345 15.85 13.61 -22.35
N ASN A 346 15.10 14.46 -21.64
CA ASN A 346 14.04 15.28 -22.25
C ASN A 346 14.61 16.28 -23.28
N GLU A 347 15.73 16.93 -22.97
CA GLU A 347 16.39 17.87 -23.87
C GLU A 347 16.92 17.16 -25.14
N LYS A 348 17.50 15.97 -25.01
CA LYS A 348 17.94 15.14 -26.15
C LYS A 348 16.81 14.83 -27.13
N ALA A 349 15.59 14.63 -26.65
CA ALA A 349 14.45 14.42 -27.54
C ALA A 349 14.11 15.65 -28.39
N LYS A 350 14.50 16.87 -27.97
CA LYS A 350 14.20 18.15 -28.64
C LYS A 350 15.29 18.63 -29.61
N GLN A 351 16.51 18.10 -29.52
CA GLN A 351 17.69 18.62 -30.23
C GLN A 351 17.73 18.36 -31.76
N GLY A 352 16.83 17.52 -32.30
CA GLY A 352 16.65 17.34 -33.75
C GLY A 352 17.77 16.57 -34.47
N ASP A 353 18.76 16.05 -33.75
CA ASP A 353 19.86 15.24 -34.27
C ASP A 353 19.45 13.76 -34.50
N SER A 354 20.41 12.92 -34.91
CA SER A 354 20.13 11.49 -35.11
C SER A 354 19.78 10.76 -33.80
N SER A 355 20.36 11.18 -32.67
CA SER A 355 20.05 10.63 -31.33
C SER A 355 18.65 11.02 -30.86
N SER A 356 18.17 12.22 -31.22
CA SER A 356 16.83 12.73 -30.93
C SER A 356 15.74 11.79 -31.46
N LYS A 357 15.94 11.12 -32.60
CA LYS A 357 14.97 10.13 -33.11
C LYS A 357 14.73 8.96 -32.14
N ILE A 358 15.78 8.52 -31.43
CA ILE A 358 15.69 7.47 -30.42
C ILE A 358 15.05 8.03 -29.15
N TRP A 359 15.52 9.17 -28.65
CA TRP A 359 15.01 9.79 -27.42
C TRP A 359 13.55 10.26 -27.53
N ARG A 360 13.08 10.59 -28.74
CA ARG A 360 11.66 10.84 -29.03
C ARG A 360 10.76 9.62 -28.82
N LYS A 361 11.30 8.41 -28.63
CA LYS A 361 10.51 7.23 -28.21
C LYS A 361 10.19 7.23 -26.73
N LEU A 362 11.00 7.89 -25.89
CA LEU A 362 10.78 7.92 -24.44
C LEU A 362 9.66 8.91 -24.08
N ARG A 363 8.84 8.55 -23.10
CA ARG A 363 7.89 9.41 -22.38
C ARG A 363 8.18 9.27 -20.90
N LEU A 364 8.34 10.37 -20.20
CA LEU A 364 8.64 10.36 -18.77
C LEU A 364 7.41 10.82 -17.98
N ILE A 365 7.05 10.06 -16.94
CA ILE A 365 6.07 10.49 -15.94
C ILE A 365 6.77 10.45 -14.59
N ILE A 366 6.78 11.57 -13.87
CA ILE A 366 7.46 11.70 -12.58
C ILE A 366 6.42 12.11 -11.54
N ALA A 367 6.12 11.23 -10.59
CA ALA A 367 5.24 11.52 -9.46
C ALA A 367 6.07 11.76 -8.19
N HIS A 368 5.89 12.93 -7.56
CA HIS A 368 6.63 13.29 -6.35
C HIS A 368 5.80 14.16 -5.37
N SER A 369 6.18 14.12 -4.10
CA SER A 369 5.53 14.81 -3.00
C SER A 369 6.17 16.17 -2.72
N THR A 370 5.60 17.23 -3.30
CA THR A 370 6.00 18.65 -3.11
C THR A 370 7.47 18.98 -3.47
N GLU A 371 7.84 20.25 -3.44
CA GLU A 371 9.13 20.75 -3.96
C GLU A 371 10.24 20.68 -2.90
N TYR A 372 10.96 19.56 -2.85
CA TYR A 372 12.23 19.48 -2.13
C TYR A 372 13.35 20.11 -2.98
N TYR A 373 13.57 21.41 -2.81
CA TYR A 373 14.75 22.12 -3.33
C TYR A 373 15.35 23.02 -2.25
N ALA A 374 15.69 22.47 -1.10
CA ALA A 374 16.37 23.25 -0.05
C ALA A 374 17.81 23.66 -0.43
N SER A 375 18.35 23.20 -1.57
CA SER A 375 19.72 23.54 -1.98
C SER A 375 19.96 23.68 -3.49
N LEU A 376 18.93 23.81 -4.30
CA LEU A 376 19.07 24.07 -5.75
C LEU A 376 18.39 25.40 -6.02
N ASP A 377 19.16 26.33 -6.60
CA ASP A 377 18.88 27.75 -6.80
C ASP A 377 17.38 28.12 -6.88
N ILE A 378 16.98 29.09 -6.07
CA ILE A 378 15.59 29.55 -5.89
C ILE A 378 14.99 30.12 -7.21
N ASN A 379 15.82 30.36 -8.22
CA ASN A 379 15.41 30.83 -9.55
C ASN A 379 15.50 29.76 -10.66
N THR A 380 15.92 28.54 -10.33
CA THR A 380 16.02 27.43 -11.29
C THR A 380 15.53 26.15 -10.63
N SER A 381 14.25 25.82 -10.78
CA SER A 381 13.85 24.43 -10.59
C SER A 381 14.78 23.55 -11.45
N PRO A 382 15.34 22.45 -10.91
CA PRO A 382 16.13 21.47 -11.67
C PRO A 382 15.39 20.94 -12.91
N LEU A 383 14.07 21.14 -12.90
CA LEU A 383 13.08 20.77 -13.88
C LEU A 383 12.30 22.01 -14.41
N GLY A 384 12.87 23.21 -14.33
CA GLY A 384 12.14 24.49 -14.49
C GLY A 384 11.62 24.83 -15.88
N ASN A 385 12.03 24.09 -16.92
CA ASN A 385 11.60 24.29 -18.31
C ASN A 385 10.90 23.03 -18.88
N LEU A 386 10.14 22.33 -18.05
CA LEU A 386 9.44 21.11 -18.44
C LEU A 386 8.12 21.37 -19.19
N PRO A 387 7.71 20.47 -20.09
CA PRO A 387 6.51 20.62 -20.91
C PRO A 387 5.18 20.69 -20.13
N LEU A 388 4.98 19.84 -19.11
CA LEU A 388 3.76 19.83 -18.30
C LEU A 388 4.04 19.56 -16.81
N VAL A 389 3.51 20.45 -15.95
CA VAL A 389 3.53 20.30 -14.50
C VAL A 389 2.09 20.31 -13.99
N VAL A 390 1.71 19.23 -13.31
CA VAL A 390 0.38 19.02 -12.75
C VAL A 390 0.46 19.13 -11.23
N ASP A 391 -0.13 20.20 -10.68
CA ASP A 391 -0.46 20.30 -9.27
C ASP A 391 -1.80 19.58 -9.03
N LEU A 392 -1.79 18.50 -8.26
CA LEU A 392 -3.00 17.72 -8.02
C LEU A 392 -3.79 18.31 -6.84
N PRO A 393 -5.00 18.85 -7.06
CA PRO A 393 -5.81 19.42 -6.01
C PRO A 393 -6.57 18.35 -5.20
N GLU A 394 -7.10 18.80 -4.08
CA GLU A 394 -8.19 18.10 -3.38
C GLU A 394 -9.42 17.95 -4.26
N PHE A 395 -10.29 17.01 -3.90
CA PHE A 395 -11.56 16.84 -4.58
C PHE A 395 -12.52 17.99 -4.28
N THR A 396 -13.22 18.43 -5.33
CA THR A 396 -14.34 19.37 -5.20
C THR A 396 -15.58 18.67 -4.65
N LEU A 397 -16.58 19.44 -4.20
CA LEU A 397 -17.84 18.90 -3.71
C LEU A 397 -18.49 17.94 -4.73
N GLU A 398 -18.49 18.30 -6.02
CA GLU A 398 -19.05 17.45 -7.08
C GLU A 398 -18.28 16.14 -7.24
N GLN A 399 -16.95 16.17 -7.09
CA GLN A 399 -16.10 14.98 -7.17
C GLN A 399 -16.33 14.06 -5.96
N VAL A 400 -16.54 14.62 -4.77
CA VAL A 400 -16.90 13.83 -3.58
C VAL A 400 -18.29 13.22 -3.72
N GLN A 401 -19.27 13.95 -4.25
CA GLN A 401 -20.60 13.40 -4.56
C GLN A 401 -20.51 12.18 -5.48
N VAL A 402 -19.73 12.26 -6.55
CA VAL A 402 -19.50 11.12 -7.47
C VAL A 402 -18.80 9.96 -6.76
N LEU A 403 -17.80 10.23 -5.91
CA LEU A 403 -17.10 9.20 -5.15
C LEU A 403 -18.06 8.43 -4.23
N VAL A 404 -18.85 9.16 -3.43
CA VAL A 404 -19.81 8.60 -2.48
C VAL A 404 -20.86 7.77 -3.21
N GLN A 405 -21.41 8.31 -4.31
CA GLN A 405 -22.42 7.62 -5.13
C GLN A 405 -21.87 6.32 -5.73
N ARG A 406 -20.67 6.34 -6.32
CA ARG A 406 -20.05 5.16 -6.93
C ARG A 406 -19.64 4.10 -5.91
N ARG A 407 -19.48 4.47 -4.65
CA ARG A 407 -19.25 3.55 -3.52
C ARG A 407 -20.56 3.02 -2.91
N GLY A 408 -21.70 3.24 -3.58
CA GLY A 408 -23.00 2.69 -3.19
C GLY A 408 -23.62 3.39 -1.99
N ARG A 409 -23.28 4.67 -1.76
CA ARG A 409 -23.80 5.46 -0.64
C ARG A 409 -24.64 6.63 -1.17
N ASN A 410 -25.74 6.89 -0.47
CA ASN A 410 -26.64 8.02 -0.74
C ASN A 410 -26.52 9.02 0.41
N LEU A 411 -25.39 9.72 0.51
CA LEU A 411 -25.31 10.88 1.39
C LEU A 411 -25.95 12.08 0.68
N THR A 412 -26.68 12.88 1.44
CA THR A 412 -27.18 14.18 1.00
C THR A 412 -26.03 15.16 0.79
N THR A 413 -26.27 16.23 0.03
CA THR A 413 -25.27 17.29 -0.15
C THR A 413 -24.80 17.87 1.18
N HIS A 414 -25.71 18.05 2.14
CA HIS A 414 -25.38 18.58 3.46
C HIS A 414 -24.48 17.62 4.26
N GLU A 415 -24.75 16.32 4.23
CA GLU A 415 -23.88 15.31 4.84
C GLU A 415 -22.49 15.27 4.19
N ILE A 416 -22.41 15.49 2.88
CA ILE A 416 -21.11 15.57 2.18
C ILE A 416 -20.35 16.83 2.60
N GLU A 417 -21.03 17.96 2.75
CA GLU A 417 -20.43 19.20 3.28
C GLU A 417 -19.89 18.97 4.70
N GLN A 418 -20.65 18.33 5.60
CA GLN A 418 -20.19 17.99 6.95
C GLN A 418 -18.96 17.05 6.93
N LEU A 419 -18.95 16.06 6.04
CA LEU A 419 -17.79 15.19 5.87
C LEU A 419 -16.57 15.98 5.37
N MET A 420 -16.75 16.85 4.38
CA MET A 420 -15.67 17.69 3.85
C MET A 420 -15.19 18.74 4.86
N ASP A 421 -16.04 19.24 5.75
CA ASP A 421 -15.61 20.12 6.85
C ASP A 421 -14.64 19.37 7.78
N MET A 422 -14.90 18.08 8.02
CA MET A 422 -14.06 17.26 8.90
C MET A 422 -12.74 16.86 8.22
N ILE A 423 -12.78 16.33 7.01
CA ILE A 423 -11.60 15.69 6.37
C ILE A 423 -11.09 16.39 5.10
N GLY A 424 -11.73 17.47 4.68
CA GLY A 424 -11.44 18.18 3.43
C GLY A 424 -11.81 17.37 2.19
N GLY A 425 -11.36 17.83 1.02
CA GLY A 425 -11.43 17.07 -0.22
C GLY A 425 -10.33 16.02 -0.34
N HIS A 426 -9.79 15.52 0.78
CA HIS A 426 -8.62 14.65 0.80
C HIS A 426 -8.95 13.25 0.28
N PRO A 427 -8.43 12.82 -0.89
CA PRO A 427 -8.87 11.58 -1.56
C PRO A 427 -8.75 10.32 -0.69
N PHE A 428 -7.60 10.13 -0.04
CA PHE A 428 -7.37 8.98 0.84
C PHE A 428 -8.31 8.94 2.06
N LEU A 429 -8.47 10.06 2.77
CA LEU A 429 -9.38 10.12 3.92
C LEU A 429 -10.83 9.89 3.49
N LEU A 430 -11.25 10.45 2.35
CA LEU A 430 -12.60 10.23 1.82
C LEU A 430 -12.86 8.76 1.51
N VAL A 431 -11.89 8.06 0.92
CA VAL A 431 -12.00 6.61 0.66
C VAL A 431 -12.08 5.83 1.97
N LEU A 432 -11.24 6.14 2.96
CA LEU A 432 -11.31 5.50 4.29
C LEU A 432 -12.65 5.73 4.98
N ALA A 433 -13.18 6.96 4.95
CA ALA A 433 -14.48 7.31 5.49
C ALA A 433 -15.60 6.50 4.83
N CYS A 434 -15.63 6.48 3.50
CA CYS A 434 -16.62 5.73 2.72
C CYS A 434 -16.54 4.23 3.02
N ASN A 435 -15.33 3.66 3.07
CA ASN A 435 -15.12 2.25 3.37
C ASN A 435 -15.55 1.91 4.80
N HIS A 436 -15.27 2.76 5.78
CA HIS A 436 -15.66 2.51 7.16
C HIS A 436 -17.18 2.56 7.35
N ILE A 437 -17.84 3.57 6.78
CA ILE A 437 -19.32 3.61 6.71
C ILE A 437 -19.85 2.36 5.99
N ALA A 438 -19.16 1.92 4.93
CA ALA A 438 -19.51 0.72 4.16
C ALA A 438 -19.51 -0.55 5.02
N LEU A 439 -18.38 -0.81 5.68
CA LEU A 439 -18.09 -2.04 6.39
C LEU A 439 -18.89 -2.17 7.70
N TYR A 440 -19.00 -1.09 8.46
CA TYR A 440 -19.63 -1.11 9.79
C TYR A 440 -21.09 -0.67 9.80
N GLN A 441 -21.62 -0.25 8.64
CA GLN A 441 -23.01 0.21 8.49
C GLN A 441 -23.41 1.34 9.47
N ILE A 442 -22.45 2.18 9.86
CA ILE A 442 -22.68 3.31 10.77
C ILE A 442 -23.19 4.56 10.03
N THR A 443 -23.77 5.51 10.77
CA THR A 443 -24.18 6.81 10.23
C THR A 443 -22.96 7.74 10.06
N LEU A 444 -23.14 8.82 9.29
CA LEU A 444 -22.11 9.87 9.19
C LEU A 444 -21.86 10.51 10.56
N GLU A 445 -22.91 10.75 11.35
CA GLU A 445 -22.80 11.34 12.69
C GLU A 445 -21.86 10.53 13.59
N THR A 446 -22.07 9.21 13.66
CA THR A 446 -21.19 8.31 14.42
C THR A 446 -19.76 8.31 13.86
N LEU A 447 -19.59 8.36 12.52
CA LEU A 447 -18.26 8.46 11.92
C LEU A 447 -17.54 9.74 12.37
N LEU A 448 -18.23 10.88 12.36
CA LEU A 448 -17.65 12.18 12.71
C LEU A 448 -17.26 12.24 14.19
N GLU A 449 -18.00 11.59 15.08
CA GLU A 449 -17.66 11.47 16.51
C GLU A 449 -16.37 10.68 16.73
N VAL A 450 -16.20 9.54 16.06
CA VAL A 450 -15.02 8.67 16.23
C VAL A 450 -13.83 9.07 15.36
N ALA A 451 -14.04 9.89 14.32
CA ALA A 451 -13.02 10.26 13.34
C ALA A 451 -11.68 10.74 13.95
N PRO A 452 -11.65 11.64 14.95
CA PRO A 452 -10.40 12.15 15.53
C PRO A 452 -9.91 11.27 16.70
N THR A 453 -10.39 10.04 16.89
CA THR A 453 -10.02 9.19 18.03
C THR A 453 -9.11 8.03 17.61
N LEU A 454 -8.60 7.28 18.59
CA LEU A 454 -7.82 6.06 18.35
C LEU A 454 -8.66 4.91 17.78
N GLU A 455 -9.99 4.99 17.93
CA GLU A 455 -10.95 3.99 17.42
C GLU A 455 -11.42 4.32 16.00
N GLY A 456 -11.23 5.57 15.56
CA GLY A 456 -11.69 6.04 14.26
C GLY A 456 -11.02 5.38 13.05
N PRO A 457 -11.64 5.50 11.86
CA PRO A 457 -11.13 4.92 10.61
C PRO A 457 -9.75 5.44 10.17
N PHE A 458 -9.33 6.57 10.72
CA PHE A 458 -8.10 7.25 10.34
C PHE A 458 -6.94 6.95 11.30
N SER A 459 -7.16 6.16 12.36
CA SER A 459 -6.23 5.96 13.48
C SER A 459 -4.82 5.55 13.04
N ASN A 460 -4.70 4.60 12.11
CA ASN A 460 -3.40 4.15 11.59
C ASN A 460 -2.64 5.28 10.87
N HIS A 461 -3.33 6.02 9.99
CA HIS A 461 -2.74 7.17 9.28
C HIS A 461 -2.31 8.28 10.24
N LEU A 462 -3.16 8.60 11.22
CA LEU A 462 -2.89 9.63 12.20
C LEU A 462 -1.70 9.24 13.11
N ARG A 463 -1.58 7.96 13.47
CA ARG A 463 -0.45 7.44 14.24
C ARG A 463 0.87 7.49 13.47
N GLU A 464 0.87 7.15 12.18
CA GLU A 464 2.05 7.29 11.30
C GLU A 464 2.55 8.74 11.26
N LEU A 465 1.64 9.69 11.10
CA LEU A 465 1.93 11.12 11.12
C LEU A 465 2.41 11.58 12.51
N LEU A 466 1.77 11.12 13.59
CA LEU A 466 2.16 11.43 14.96
C LEU A 466 3.58 10.97 15.26
N ASN A 467 3.94 9.75 14.85
CA ASN A 467 5.28 9.20 14.99
C ASN A 467 6.30 10.06 14.24
N THR A 468 5.99 10.44 13.00
CA THR A 468 6.86 11.29 12.17
C THR A 468 7.08 12.66 12.79
N LEU A 469 6.02 13.30 13.28
CA LEU A 469 6.09 14.60 13.96
C LEU A 469 6.86 14.49 15.27
N SER A 470 6.65 13.44 16.06
CA SER A 470 7.31 13.24 17.36
C SER A 470 8.81 13.00 17.22
N GLN A 471 9.27 12.44 16.10
CA GLN A 471 10.69 12.23 15.82
C GLN A 471 11.42 13.52 15.39
N ASN A 472 10.70 14.57 14.98
CA ASN A 472 11.29 15.84 14.53
C ASN A 472 10.72 17.02 15.32
N TYR A 473 11.50 17.50 16.29
CA TYR A 473 11.09 18.57 17.20
C TYR A 473 10.68 19.86 16.49
N GLU A 474 11.41 20.27 15.45
CA GLU A 474 11.09 21.50 14.69
C GLU A 474 9.76 21.38 13.94
N LEU A 475 9.49 20.21 13.33
CA LEU A 475 8.21 19.93 12.67
C LEU A 475 7.06 19.90 13.69
N LYS A 476 7.24 19.23 14.84
CA LYS A 476 6.25 19.19 15.92
C LYS A 476 5.87 20.60 16.37
N ILE A 477 6.84 21.43 16.75
CA ILE A 477 6.58 22.78 17.27
C ILE A 477 5.92 23.69 16.22
N ALA A 478 6.38 23.63 14.97
CA ALA A 478 5.77 24.40 13.90
C ALA A 478 4.32 23.97 13.64
N PHE A 479 4.04 22.68 13.66
CA PHE A 479 2.69 22.17 13.44
C PHE A 479 1.75 22.49 14.62
N ILE A 480 2.22 22.42 15.87
CA ILE A 480 1.47 22.87 17.06
C ILE A 480 1.02 24.33 16.89
N ARG A 481 1.90 25.20 16.38
CA ARG A 481 1.54 26.60 16.11
C ARG A 481 0.45 26.74 15.05
N VAL A 482 0.45 25.87 14.04
CA VAL A 482 -0.56 25.86 12.97
C VAL A 482 -1.93 25.38 13.49
N ILE A 483 -1.97 24.30 14.28
CA ILE A 483 -3.25 23.75 14.79
C ILE A 483 -3.86 24.56 15.93
N ASN A 484 -3.07 25.36 16.67
CA ASN A 484 -3.58 26.20 17.76
C ASN A 484 -4.10 27.57 17.28
N SER A 485 -3.82 27.96 16.04
CA SER A 485 -4.25 29.25 15.49
C SER A 485 -5.55 29.11 14.71
N ASN A 486 -6.50 30.02 14.92
CA ASN A 486 -7.73 30.11 14.13
C ASN A 486 -7.50 30.81 12.77
N GLU A 487 -6.37 31.51 12.63
CA GLU A 487 -5.96 32.17 11.39
C GLU A 487 -4.69 31.52 10.82
N PRO A 488 -4.47 31.57 9.49
CA PRO A 488 -3.23 31.07 8.88
C PRO A 488 -1.98 31.72 9.51
N VAL A 489 -0.95 30.91 9.77
CA VAL A 489 0.27 31.35 10.46
C VAL A 489 1.51 31.31 9.57
N ASN A 490 2.44 32.23 9.80
CA ASN A 490 3.74 32.18 9.13
C ASN A 490 4.62 31.09 9.75
N VAL A 491 5.05 30.14 8.92
CA VAL A 491 5.96 29.05 9.28
C VAL A 491 7.23 29.19 8.44
N ASN A 492 8.38 28.82 9.01
CA ASN A 492 9.64 28.78 8.26
C ASN A 492 9.43 28.03 6.91
N PRO A 493 9.84 28.60 5.76
CA PRO A 493 9.53 28.02 4.45
C PRO A 493 9.97 26.56 4.27
N ASN A 494 11.11 26.15 4.83
CA ASN A 494 11.58 24.78 4.72
C ASN A 494 10.71 23.82 5.54
N ILE A 495 10.37 24.21 6.76
CA ILE A 495 9.48 23.44 7.65
C ILE A 495 8.06 23.38 7.05
N ALA A 496 7.55 24.51 6.54
CA ALA A 496 6.23 24.59 5.93
C ALA A 496 6.12 23.66 4.71
N ARG A 497 7.15 23.57 3.87
CA ARG A 497 7.19 22.61 2.75
C ARG A 497 7.15 21.16 3.22
N LEU A 498 7.87 20.81 4.29
CA LEU A 498 7.83 19.46 4.86
C LEU A 498 6.46 19.12 5.45
N LEU A 499 5.82 20.05 6.16
CA LEU A 499 4.45 19.87 6.66
C LEU A 499 3.44 19.76 5.50
N GLN A 500 3.63 20.52 4.42
CA GLN A 500 2.79 20.44 3.23
C GLN A 500 2.96 19.09 2.54
N ARG A 501 4.20 18.58 2.44
CA ARG A 501 4.51 17.26 1.89
C ARG A 501 3.71 16.16 2.58
N LEU A 502 3.76 16.14 3.92
CA LEU A 502 3.01 15.20 4.76
C LEU A 502 1.49 15.31 4.58
N GLY A 503 1.01 16.33 3.87
CA GLY A 503 -0.40 16.55 3.61
C GLY A 503 -1.17 17.10 4.79
N ILE A 504 -0.50 17.58 5.84
CA ILE A 504 -1.17 18.02 7.08
C ILE A 504 -1.49 19.52 7.12
N ILE A 505 -0.86 20.32 6.24
CA ILE A 505 -1.19 21.75 6.06
C ILE A 505 -1.55 22.09 4.63
N LYS A 506 -2.22 23.22 4.43
CA LYS A 506 -2.39 23.93 3.15
C LYS A 506 -1.95 25.39 3.29
N PHE A 507 -1.68 26.03 2.16
CA PHE A 507 -1.23 27.43 2.11
C PHE A 507 -2.37 28.36 1.71
N GLN A 508 -2.50 29.46 2.44
CA GLN A 508 -3.26 30.63 2.04
C GLN A 508 -2.26 31.78 1.82
N GLY A 509 -1.88 31.99 0.56
CA GLY A 509 -0.73 32.84 0.23
C GLY A 509 0.56 32.26 0.83
N ASN A 510 1.26 33.03 1.68
CA ASN A 510 2.48 32.60 2.37
C ASN A 510 2.25 32.06 3.79
N LEU A 511 0.99 31.90 4.20
CA LEU A 511 0.61 31.46 5.53
C LEU A 511 0.08 30.03 5.49
N ALA A 512 0.37 29.27 6.53
CA ALA A 512 -0.01 27.87 6.68
C ALA A 512 -1.21 27.72 7.59
N GLU A 513 -2.16 26.86 7.21
CA GLU A 513 -3.29 26.45 8.04
C GLU A 513 -3.42 24.91 8.03
N PRO A 514 -4.06 24.29 9.04
CA PRO A 514 -4.34 22.85 9.00
C PRO A 514 -5.12 22.49 7.74
N ARG A 515 -4.79 21.35 7.13
CA ARG A 515 -5.48 20.93 5.90
C ARG A 515 -6.96 20.67 6.13
N CYS A 516 -7.30 20.02 7.24
CA CYS A 516 -8.66 19.68 7.62
C CYS A 516 -8.83 19.67 9.14
N GLN A 517 -10.09 19.67 9.59
CA GLN A 517 -10.43 19.74 11.00
C GLN A 517 -10.03 18.48 11.78
N LEU A 518 -10.05 17.32 11.11
CA LEU A 518 -9.56 16.05 11.66
C LEU A 518 -8.14 16.20 12.24
N TYR A 519 -7.24 16.80 11.47
CA TYR A 519 -5.86 17.01 11.93
C TYR A 519 -5.79 17.99 13.08
N ARG A 520 -6.58 19.07 13.06
CA ARG A 520 -6.62 20.03 14.17
C ARG A 520 -7.04 19.35 15.48
N GLN A 521 -8.11 18.55 15.44
CA GLN A 521 -8.65 17.87 16.62
C GLN A 521 -7.70 16.80 17.14
N TYR A 522 -7.34 15.82 16.30
CA TYR A 522 -6.49 14.70 16.72
C TYR A 522 -5.14 15.19 17.26
N PHE A 523 -4.41 16.01 16.49
CA PHE A 523 -3.09 16.46 16.93
C PHE A 523 -3.15 17.50 18.05
N GLY A 524 -4.28 18.19 18.21
CA GLY A 524 -4.53 19.05 19.38
C GLY A 524 -4.46 18.25 20.68
N ASP A 525 -5.07 17.06 20.71
CA ASP A 525 -5.10 16.23 21.91
C ASP A 525 -3.76 15.53 22.18
N PHE A 526 -3.06 15.08 21.13
CA PHE A 526 -1.87 14.22 21.27
C PHE A 526 -0.51 14.95 21.19
N LEU A 527 -0.42 16.17 20.63
CA LEU A 527 0.85 16.91 20.55
C LEU A 527 1.01 18.00 21.61
N GLN A 528 -0.07 18.39 22.28
CA GLN A 528 -0.06 19.40 23.35
C GLN A 528 0.45 18.87 24.70
N SER A 529 0.48 17.53 24.87
CA SER A 529 1.25 16.84 25.91
C SER A 529 2.73 16.75 25.55
#